data_AF-A0A5A7V857-F1
#
_entry.id   AF-A0A5A7V857-F1
#
_cell.length_a   1.000
_cell.length_b   1.000
_cell.length_c   1.000
_cell.angle_alpha   90.00
_cell.angle_beta   90.00
_cell.angle_gamma   90.00
#
_symmetry.space_group_name_H-M   'P 1'
#
loop_
_entity.id
_entity.type
_entity.pdbx_description
1 polymer ?
#
loop_
_entity_poly.entity_id
_entity_poly.type
_entity_poly.pdbx_seq_one_letter_code
_entity_poly.pdbx_strand_id
1 'polypeptide(L)'
;MFSFEAPTFVLMCKGKCLENEPNSNDGLPSAFKSLLQEFNDMFPHEDAPTGLPPLRGIEHQIDFIPGATLPNMAAYRTNPTETKEIQRQVEELMNKGY
;
A
#
# COMPACT_ATOMS: atom_id res chain seq x y z
N MET A 1 6.69 5.67 38.52
CA MET A 1 5.84 5.91 37.34
C MET A 1 6.65 6.77 36.39
N PHE A 2 7.44 6.16 35.51
CA PHE A 2 8.24 6.88 34.52
C PHE A 2 7.45 6.90 33.23
N SER A 3 6.79 8.02 32.94
CA SER A 3 6.22 8.26 31.61
C SER A 3 7.36 8.59 30.67
N PHE A 4 7.71 7.66 29.79
CA PHE A 4 8.64 7.89 28.70
C PHE A 4 7.83 8.48 27.55
N GLU A 5 7.76 9.81 27.48
CA GLU A 5 7.13 10.49 26.36
C GLU A 5 8.10 10.43 25.18
N ALA A 6 7.87 9.49 24.27
CA ALA A 6 8.71 9.36 23.08
C ALA A 6 8.51 10.59 22.19
N PRO A 7 9.58 11.28 21.74
CA PRO A 7 9.45 12.39 20.83
C PRO A 7 8.77 11.93 19.54
N THR A 8 7.63 12.53 19.23
CA THR A 8 6.89 12.28 17.99
C THR A 8 7.45 13.19 16.90
N PHE A 9 8.16 12.62 15.94
CA PHE A 9 8.68 13.36 14.79
C PHE A 9 7.66 13.31 13.64
N VAL A 10 7.22 14.47 13.17
CA VAL A 10 6.36 14.59 11.98
C VAL A 10 7.23 14.97 10.79
N LEU A 11 7.36 14.08 9.82
CA LEU A 11 8.06 14.36 8.57
C LEU A 11 7.13 15.19 7.66
N MET A 12 7.29 16.52 7.69
CA MET A 12 6.55 17.43 6.83
C MET A 12 7.34 17.68 5.54
N CYS A 13 7.07 16.89 4.50
CA CYS A 13 7.61 17.14 3.16
C CYS A 13 6.88 18.33 2.54
N LYS A 14 7.54 19.50 2.49
CA LYS A 14 7.08 20.67 1.73
C LYS A 14 7.85 20.74 0.42
N GLY A 15 7.33 20.08 -0.62
CA GLY A 15 7.91 20.00 -1.96
C GLY A 15 7.00 19.20 -2.89
N LYS A 16 7.27 19.22 -4.20
CA LYS A 16 6.56 18.36 -5.16
C LYS A 16 6.88 16.91 -4.80
N CYS A 17 5.84 16.14 -4.48
CA CYS A 17 5.92 14.70 -4.26
C CYS A 17 6.68 14.07 -5.42
N LEU A 18 7.61 13.19 -5.06
CA LEU A 18 8.59 12.55 -5.94
C LEU A 18 7.99 12.21 -7.31
N GLU A 19 8.34 12.98 -8.32
CA GLU A 19 8.42 12.45 -9.68
C GLU A 19 9.60 11.47 -9.66
N ASN A 20 9.39 10.28 -10.22
CA ASN A 20 10.36 9.19 -10.34
C ASN A 20 11.55 9.60 -11.22
N GLU A 21 12.45 10.44 -10.72
CA GLU A 21 13.72 10.77 -11.36
C GLU A 21 14.87 10.09 -10.60
N PRO A 22 15.75 9.33 -11.28
CA PRO A 22 16.77 8.53 -10.64
C PRO A 22 18.00 9.39 -10.37
N ASN A 23 17.94 10.46 -9.57
CA ASN A 23 19.10 11.34 -9.43
C ASN A 23 19.34 11.88 -8.01
N SER A 24 20.42 11.34 -7.44
CA SER A 24 21.30 11.86 -6.39
C SER A 24 20.64 12.44 -5.13
N ASN A 25 20.63 11.61 -4.07
CA ASN A 25 20.47 12.00 -2.67
C ASN A 25 21.56 12.99 -2.17
N ASP A 26 22.29 13.70 -3.03
CA ASP A 26 23.53 14.42 -2.69
C ASP A 26 23.30 15.68 -1.84
N GLY A 27 22.06 16.19 -1.76
CA GLY A 27 21.71 17.35 -0.93
C GLY A 27 21.16 17.03 0.46
N LEU A 28 20.95 15.76 0.79
CA LEU A 28 20.27 15.36 2.03
C LEU A 28 21.30 15.15 3.17
N PRO A 29 21.09 15.71 4.38
CA PRO A 29 21.98 15.45 5.52
C PRO A 29 22.07 13.95 5.82
N SER A 30 23.23 13.49 6.32
CA SER A 30 23.50 12.07 6.57
C SER A 30 22.44 11.40 7.44
N ALA A 31 21.93 12.08 8.46
CA ALA A 31 20.90 11.57 9.36
C ALA A 31 19.59 11.20 8.62
N PHE A 32 19.20 11.99 7.62
CA PHE A 32 18.01 11.71 6.83
C PHE A 32 18.23 10.57 5.83
N LYS A 33 19.44 10.42 5.28
CA LYS A 33 19.79 9.25 4.44
C LYS A 33 19.68 7.96 5.25
N SER A 34 20.21 7.96 6.47
CA SER A 34 20.10 6.82 7.38
C SER A 34 18.65 6.50 7.73
N LEU A 35 17.83 7.53 7.97
CA LEU A 35 16.40 7.35 8.24
C LEU A 35 15.65 6.76 7.03
N LEU A 36 15.87 7.26 5.82
CA LEU A 36 15.24 6.71 4.61
C LEU A 36 15.68 5.27 4.33
N GLN A 37 16.92 4.93 4.69
CA GLN A 37 17.42 3.57 4.59
C GLN A 37 16.80 2.64 5.65
N GLU A 38 16.58 3.15 6.87
CA GLU A 38 15.92 2.41 7.97
C GLU A 38 14.45 2.07 7.65
N PHE A 39 13.74 2.98 6.98
CA PHE A 39 12.32 2.84 6.61
C PHE A 39 12.08 2.52 5.13
N ASN A 40 13.08 1.93 4.47
CA ASN A 40 12.98 1.59 3.04
C ASN A 40 11.88 0.55 2.76
N ASP A 41 11.57 -0.30 3.73
CA ASP A 41 10.49 -1.29 3.69
C ASP A 41 9.08 -0.69 3.77
N MET A 42 8.93 0.50 4.37
CA MET A 42 7.63 1.19 4.45
C MET A 42 7.23 1.87 3.14
N PHE A 43 8.20 2.24 2.31
CA PHE A 43 7.99 2.93 1.03
C PHE A 43 8.85 2.30 -0.07
N PRO A 44 8.56 1.04 -0.45
CA PRO A 44 9.30 0.39 -1.52
C PRO A 44 9.20 1.20 -2.82
N HIS A 45 10.26 1.19 -3.61
CA HIS A 45 10.30 1.83 -4.94
C HIS A 45 9.37 1.14 -5.96
N GLU A 46 8.97 -0.09 -5.66
CA GLU A 46 7.98 -0.87 -6.40
C GLU A 46 6.60 -0.65 -5.74
N ASP A 47 5.54 -0.59 -6.54
CA ASP A 47 4.18 -0.55 -6.00
C ASP A 47 3.94 -1.74 -5.07
N ALA A 48 3.21 -1.50 -3.96
CA ALA A 48 2.75 -2.42 -2.90
C ALA A 48 3.31 -3.86 -2.91
N PRO A 49 3.86 -4.35 -1.77
CA PRO A 49 4.57 -5.63 -1.71
C PRO A 49 3.77 -6.78 -2.34
N THR A 50 4.45 -7.55 -3.19
CA THR A 50 3.90 -8.74 -3.83
C THR A 50 3.57 -9.80 -2.78
N GLY A 51 2.35 -10.32 -2.83
CA GLY A 51 1.85 -11.39 -1.99
C GLY A 51 0.96 -10.91 -0.84
N LEU A 52 0.43 -11.89 -0.10
CA LEU A 52 -0.38 -11.60 1.06
C LEU A 52 0.47 -10.91 2.14
N PRO A 53 -0.11 -9.95 2.89
CA PRO A 53 0.57 -9.39 4.05
C PRO A 53 0.96 -10.52 5.02
N PRO A 54 2.08 -10.37 5.75
CA PRO A 54 2.47 -11.34 6.77
C PRO A 54 1.31 -11.69 7.70
N LEU A 55 1.24 -12.94 8.15
CA LEU A 55 0.22 -13.39 9.09
C LEU A 55 0.25 -12.48 10.33
N ARG A 56 -0.81 -11.69 10.50
CA ARG A 56 -1.01 -10.84 11.67
C ARG A 56 -1.75 -11.65 12.73
N GLY A 57 -1.54 -11.32 14.00
CA GLY A 57 -2.30 -11.92 15.11
C GLY A 57 -3.80 -11.58 15.10
N ILE A 58 -4.24 -10.73 14.17
CA ILE A 58 -5.63 -10.36 13.93
C ILE A 58 -5.97 -10.62 12.46
N GLU A 59 -7.02 -11.37 12.22
CA GLU A 59 -7.59 -11.61 10.89
C GLU A 59 -8.83 -10.73 10.69
N HIS A 60 -9.08 -10.33 9.45
CA HIS A 60 -10.30 -9.62 9.12
C HIS A 60 -11.47 -10.60 9.06
N GLN A 61 -12.42 -10.48 9.99
CA GLN A 61 -13.63 -11.28 10.00
C GLN A 61 -14.81 -10.41 9.52
N ILE A 62 -15.58 -10.95 8.57
CA ILE A 62 -16.84 -10.35 8.13
C ILE A 62 -17.97 -11.10 8.83
N ASP A 63 -18.57 -10.46 9.83
CA ASP A 63 -19.71 -11.02 10.56
C ASP A 63 -20.99 -10.87 9.75
N PHE A 64 -21.73 -11.97 9.60
CA PHE A 64 -23.07 -11.96 9.00
C PHE A 64 -24.15 -11.93 10.06
N ILE A 65 -25.22 -11.18 9.78
CA ILE A 65 -26.46 -11.27 10.55
C ILE A 65 -27.09 -12.65 10.26
N PRO A 66 -27.57 -13.41 11.26
CA PRO A 66 -28.24 -14.69 11.03
C PRO A 66 -29.38 -14.56 10.01
N GLY A 67 -29.35 -15.39 8.96
CA GLY A 67 -30.32 -15.35 7.86
C GLY A 67 -29.95 -14.40 6.70
N ALA A 68 -28.81 -13.70 6.77
CA ALA A 68 -28.30 -12.94 5.64
C ALA A 68 -27.94 -13.84 4.46
N THR A 69 -28.34 -13.44 3.25
CA THR A 69 -27.98 -14.12 2.01
C THR A 69 -26.82 -13.39 1.33
N LEU A 70 -25.85 -14.13 0.79
CA LEU A 70 -24.78 -13.54 -0.01
C LEU A 70 -25.35 -12.93 -1.30
N PRO A 71 -24.92 -11.71 -1.69
CA PRO A 71 -25.33 -11.12 -2.94
C PRO A 71 -24.78 -11.94 -4.11
N ASN A 72 -25.67 -12.45 -4.95
CA ASN A 72 -25.33 -13.12 -6.21
C ASN A 72 -26.02 -12.38 -7.36
N MET A 73 -25.35 -11.36 -7.88
CA MET A 73 -25.85 -10.54 -8.97
C MET A 73 -25.02 -10.78 -10.22
N ALA A 74 -25.65 -10.74 -11.39
CA ALA A 74 -24.93 -10.77 -12.66
C ALA A 74 -23.97 -9.58 -12.76
N ALA A 75 -22.83 -9.78 -13.40
CA ALA A 75 -21.87 -8.70 -13.63
C ALA A 75 -22.51 -7.54 -14.43
N TYR A 76 -22.13 -6.32 -14.10
CA TYR A 76 -22.57 -5.14 -14.85
C TYR A 76 -22.06 -5.21 -16.29
N ARG A 77 -22.85 -4.66 -17.21
CA ARG A 77 -22.45 -4.53 -18.62
C ARG A 77 -21.40 -3.44 -18.75
N THR A 78 -20.28 -3.78 -19.38
CA THR A 78 -19.17 -2.88 -19.69
C THR A 78 -18.96 -2.79 -21.19
N ASN A 79 -18.37 -1.69 -21.64
CA ASN A 79 -17.95 -1.56 -23.04
C ASN A 79 -16.62 -2.31 -23.31
N PRO A 80 -16.25 -2.58 -24.57
CA PRO A 80 -15.03 -3.33 -24.88
C PRO A 80 -13.73 -2.73 -24.35
N THR A 81 -13.66 -1.42 -24.15
CA THR A 81 -12.47 -0.73 -23.61
C THR A 81 -12.37 -0.95 -22.10
N GLU A 82 -13.48 -0.80 -21.38
CA GLU A 82 -13.57 -1.05 -19.94
C GLU A 82 -13.26 -2.52 -19.62
N THR A 83 -13.81 -3.47 -20.38
CA THR A 83 -13.56 -4.90 -20.16
C THR A 83 -12.07 -5.22 -20.27
N LYS A 84 -11.36 -4.62 -21.23
CA LYS A 84 -9.91 -4.82 -21.39
C LYS A 84 -9.12 -4.25 -20.21
N GLU A 85 -9.51 -3.08 -19.71
CA GLU A 85 -8.83 -2.46 -18.58
C GLU A 85 -9.08 -3.24 -17.27
N ILE A 86 -10.32 -3.69 -17.05
CA ILE A 86 -10.65 -4.57 -15.92
C ILE A 86 -9.82 -5.85 -15.98
N GLN A 87 -9.74 -6.48 -17.16
CA GLN A 87 -8.94 -7.69 -17.34
C GLN A 87 -7.45 -7.43 -17.06
N ARG A 88 -6.89 -6.32 -17.57
CA ARG A 88 -5.50 -5.93 -17.32
C ARG A 88 -5.21 -5.77 -15.82
N GLN A 89 -6.10 -5.11 -15.08
CA GLN A 89 -5.95 -4.91 -13.64
C GLN A 89 -6.09 -6.22 -12.86
N VAL A 90 -7.04 -7.08 -13.24
CA VAL A 90 -7.20 -8.40 -12.61
C VAL A 90 -5.96 -9.25 -12.83
N GLU A 91 -5.41 -9.30 -14.04
CA GLU A 91 -4.15 -10.02 -14.33
C GLU A 91 -2.98 -9.46 -13.52
N GLU A 92 -2.88 -8.13 -13.38
CA GLU A 92 -1.86 -7.49 -12.55
C GLU A 92 -1.98 -7.89 -11.07
N LEU A 93 -3.19 -7.93 -10.52
CA LEU A 93 -3.44 -8.34 -9.13
C LEU A 93 -3.10 -9.83 -8.91
N MET A 94 -3.47 -10.69 -9.85
CA MET A 94 -3.17 -12.13 -9.79
C MET A 94 -1.66 -12.38 -9.85
N ASN A 95 -0.94 -11.65 -10.71
CA ASN A 95 0.53 -11.72 -10.77
C ASN A 95 1.18 -11.23 -9.48
N LYS A 96 0.55 -10.26 -8.80
CA LYS A 96 0.99 -9.75 -7.50
C LYS A 96 0.63 -10.66 -6.32
N GLY A 97 -0.18 -11.71 -6.50
CA GLY A 97 -0.53 -12.69 -5.45
C GLY A 97 -1.54 -12.18 -4.41
N TYR A 98 -2.44 -11.28 -4.84
CA TYR A 98 -3.60 -10.84 -4.05
C TYR A 98 -4.76 -11.83 -4.08
#